data_AF-A0A1H4X006-F1
#
_entry.id   AF-A0A1H4X006-F1
#
_cell.length_a   1.000
_cell.length_b   1.000
_cell.length_c   1.000
_cell.angle_alpha   90.00
_cell.angle_beta   90.00
_cell.angle_gamma   90.00
#
_symmetry.space_group_name_H-M   'P 1'
#
loop_
_entity.id
_entity.type
_entity.pdbx_description
1 polymer ?
#
loop_
_entity_poly.entity_id
_entity_poly.type
_entity_poly.pdbx_seq_one_letter_code
_entity_poly.pdbx_strand_id
1 'polypeptide(L)'
;MSTRSLPSAAPDQVAAVWDADGLGILEGAVTGFASAADPLDGSAWANARREEIADRVVDVMAARAWFALPEPSHGRARRVARRCIAYSLAADTARADGSGTARADCWALTTHALELLTIREHFDAAAQRSRELLGVAPEGRLLAAWQMVDDALGALSTTRHEWVGADPATVAAAGWVLVDRMSRLLTAAALVAQSAAAESSPATDLLVNAARRYAWNHLRGPAPEAATPTHVQRSADLVQAFVTPGTLP
;
A
#
# COMPACT_ATOMS: atom_id res chain seq x y z
N MET A 1 0.87 6.48 -34.26
CA MET A 1 1.91 5.83 -33.44
C MET A 1 2.81 6.92 -32.90
N SER A 2 2.70 7.25 -31.61
CA SER A 2 3.54 8.26 -30.97
C SER A 2 4.46 7.53 -29.99
N THR A 3 5.72 7.37 -30.40
CA THR A 3 6.81 6.87 -29.56
C THR A 3 7.19 7.98 -28.58
N ARG A 4 6.56 8.01 -27.41
CA ARG A 4 7.07 8.79 -26.28
C ARG A 4 8.24 8.03 -25.67
N SER A 5 9.43 8.46 -26.03
CA SER A 5 10.67 8.19 -25.30
C SER A 5 10.47 8.59 -23.83
N LEU A 6 10.60 7.65 -22.91
CA LEU A 6 10.69 7.92 -21.48
C LEU A 6 12.13 8.41 -21.20
N PRO A 7 12.36 9.68 -20.86
CA PRO A 7 13.68 10.14 -20.47
C PRO A 7 14.00 9.58 -19.07
N SER A 8 15.22 9.08 -18.87
CA SER A 8 15.72 8.51 -17.61
C SER A 8 15.94 9.57 -16.49
N ALA A 9 15.11 10.62 -16.46
CA ALA A 9 14.93 11.56 -15.34
C ALA A 9 13.53 11.40 -14.69
N ALA A 10 12.72 10.45 -15.18
CA ALA A 10 11.32 10.25 -14.83
C ALA A 10 11.01 9.82 -13.37
N PRO A 11 11.81 9.00 -12.68
CA PRO A 11 11.35 8.39 -11.42
C PRO A 11 11.19 9.37 -10.23
N ASP A 12 12.06 10.37 -10.10
CA ASP A 12 11.95 11.39 -9.06
C ASP A 12 10.85 12.42 -9.36
N GLN A 13 10.59 12.69 -10.63
CA GLN A 13 9.46 13.52 -11.05
C GLN A 13 8.14 12.84 -10.75
N VAL A 14 8.02 11.53 -11.04
CA VAL A 14 6.84 10.72 -10.70
C VAL A 14 6.59 10.77 -9.20
N ALA A 15 7.60 10.53 -8.38
CA ALA A 15 7.44 10.60 -6.94
C ALA A 15 7.03 12.00 -6.45
N ALA A 16 7.61 13.07 -6.99
CA ALA A 16 7.23 14.43 -6.63
C ALA A 16 5.75 14.73 -6.92
N VAL A 17 5.20 14.22 -8.04
CA VAL A 17 3.78 14.35 -8.37
C VAL A 17 2.92 13.62 -7.34
N TRP A 18 3.22 12.36 -7.06
CA TRP A 18 2.45 11.56 -6.11
C TRP A 18 2.56 12.08 -4.67
N ASP A 19 3.69 12.69 -4.32
CA ASP A 19 3.87 13.32 -3.02
C ASP A 19 3.04 14.61 -2.86
N ALA A 20 2.89 15.38 -3.94
CA ALA A 20 2.17 16.66 -3.91
C ALA A 20 0.65 16.47 -4.06
N ASP A 21 0.25 15.68 -5.06
CA ASP A 21 -1.13 15.61 -5.54
C ASP A 21 -1.77 14.23 -5.34
N GLY A 22 -1.00 13.22 -4.91
CA GLY A 22 -1.43 11.83 -4.93
C GLY A 22 -2.70 11.53 -4.12
N LEU A 23 -2.91 12.20 -2.99
CA LEU A 23 -4.15 12.08 -2.21
C LEU A 23 -5.36 12.58 -3.02
N GLY A 24 -5.25 13.76 -3.64
CA GLY A 24 -6.32 14.33 -4.45
C GLY A 24 -6.61 13.51 -5.71
N ILE A 25 -5.57 12.93 -6.33
CA ILE A 25 -5.70 12.00 -7.46
C ILE A 25 -6.51 10.76 -7.05
N LEU A 26 -6.17 10.14 -5.92
CA LEU A 26 -6.90 8.99 -5.39
C LEU A 26 -8.35 9.34 -5.06
N GLU A 27 -8.60 10.46 -4.37
CA GLU A 27 -9.94 10.94 -4.05
C GLU A 27 -10.80 11.16 -5.30
N GLY A 28 -10.23 11.76 -6.35
CA GLY A 28 -10.89 11.95 -7.63
C GLY A 28 -11.26 10.63 -8.30
N ALA A 29 -10.31 9.68 -8.34
CA ALA A 29 -10.54 8.35 -8.93
C ALA A 29 -11.64 7.57 -8.19
N VAL A 30 -11.61 7.56 -6.85
CA VAL A 30 -12.63 6.86 -6.04
C VAL A 30 -13.98 7.55 -6.13
N THR A 31 -14.03 8.88 -6.19
CA THR A 31 -15.28 9.63 -6.41
C THR A 31 -15.89 9.27 -7.78
N GLY A 32 -15.08 9.26 -8.83
CA GLY A 32 -15.51 8.83 -10.17
C GLY A 32 -16.04 7.40 -10.16
N PHE A 33 -15.31 6.48 -9.53
CA PHE A 33 -15.68 5.08 -9.41
C PHE A 33 -17.00 4.86 -8.66
N ALA A 34 -17.22 5.61 -7.58
CA ALA A 34 -18.43 5.55 -6.76
C ALA A 34 -19.63 6.18 -7.47
N SER A 35 -19.42 7.24 -8.26
CA SER A 35 -20.49 7.95 -8.97
C SER A 35 -21.25 7.09 -9.98
N ALA A 36 -20.63 5.99 -10.43
CA ALA A 36 -21.24 5.04 -11.35
C ALA A 36 -22.18 4.02 -10.67
N ALA A 37 -22.34 4.06 -9.34
CA ALA A 37 -23.22 3.13 -8.62
C ALA A 37 -24.64 3.66 -8.46
N ASP A 38 -25.62 2.78 -8.67
CA ASP A 38 -27.01 3.03 -8.32
C ASP A 38 -27.27 2.60 -6.85
N PRO A 39 -27.55 3.54 -5.93
CA PRO A 39 -27.82 3.21 -4.53
C PRO A 39 -29.18 2.53 -4.32
N LEU A 40 -30.09 2.60 -5.29
CA LEU A 40 -31.43 2.02 -5.21
C LEU A 40 -31.50 0.60 -5.81
N ASP A 41 -30.49 0.19 -6.58
CA ASP A 41 -30.42 -1.18 -7.09
C ASP A 41 -30.11 -2.17 -5.96
N GLY A 42 -31.08 -3.03 -5.64
CA GLY A 42 -30.99 -4.10 -4.64
C GLY A 42 -30.39 -5.40 -5.17
N SER A 43 -29.93 -5.45 -6.42
CA SER A 43 -29.36 -6.65 -7.02
C SER A 43 -28.10 -7.13 -6.30
N ALA A 44 -27.80 -8.43 -6.41
CA ALA A 44 -26.56 -9.00 -5.87
C ALA A 44 -25.31 -8.34 -6.47
N TRP A 45 -25.38 -7.96 -7.76
CA TRP A 45 -24.31 -7.25 -8.44
C TRP A 45 -24.10 -5.84 -7.87
N ALA A 46 -25.17 -5.08 -7.65
CA ALA A 46 -25.07 -3.76 -7.02
C ALA A 46 -24.57 -3.83 -5.58
N ASN A 47 -24.94 -4.86 -4.81
CA ASN A 47 -24.35 -5.10 -3.49
C ASN A 47 -22.84 -5.38 -3.57
N ALA A 48 -22.40 -6.27 -4.45
CA ALA A 48 -20.97 -6.54 -4.65
C ALA A 48 -20.21 -5.28 -5.09
N ARG A 49 -20.83 -4.46 -5.94
CA ARG A 49 -20.28 -3.18 -6.38
C ARG A 49 -20.14 -2.18 -5.23
N ARG A 50 -21.14 -2.08 -4.35
CA ARG A 50 -21.07 -1.24 -3.15
C ARG A 50 -19.98 -1.69 -2.19
N GLU A 51 -19.76 -3.00 -2.04
CA GLU A 51 -18.65 -3.53 -1.26
C GLU A 51 -17.29 -3.13 -1.86
N GLU A 52 -17.13 -3.24 -3.17
CA GLU A 52 -15.91 -2.79 -3.86
C GLU A 52 -15.67 -1.29 -3.69
N ILE A 53 -16.73 -0.47 -3.80
CA ILE A 53 -16.66 0.97 -3.54
C ILE A 53 -16.27 1.25 -2.08
N ALA A 54 -16.85 0.51 -1.13
CA ALA A 54 -16.49 0.65 0.28
C ALA A 54 -15.01 0.33 0.52
N ASP A 55 -14.45 -0.68 -0.14
CA ASP A 55 -13.00 -0.97 -0.08
C ASP A 55 -12.17 0.21 -0.61
N ARG A 56 -12.56 0.82 -1.73
CA ARG A 56 -11.86 1.99 -2.29
C ARG A 56 -12.00 3.24 -1.41
N VAL A 57 -13.16 3.46 -0.79
CA VAL A 57 -13.35 4.54 0.18
C VAL A 57 -12.47 4.33 1.41
N VAL A 58 -12.33 3.08 1.86
CA VAL A 58 -11.45 2.73 2.97
C VAL A 58 -9.97 2.99 2.63
N ASP A 59 -9.55 2.75 1.38
CA ASP A 59 -8.22 3.14 0.89
C ASP A 59 -8.00 4.68 1.00
N VAL A 60 -9.00 5.49 0.61
CA VAL A 60 -8.97 6.96 0.78
C VAL A 60 -8.90 7.36 2.25
N MET A 61 -9.70 6.74 3.13
CA MET A 61 -9.69 7.05 4.56
C MET A 61 -8.34 6.73 5.20
N ALA A 62 -7.70 5.63 4.82
CA ALA A 62 -6.37 5.29 5.28
C ALA A 62 -5.31 6.30 4.80
N ALA A 63 -5.37 6.70 3.53
CA ALA A 63 -4.50 7.75 2.99
C ALA A 63 -4.71 9.08 3.73
N ARG A 64 -5.96 9.52 3.94
CA ARG A 64 -6.28 10.73 4.72
C ARG A 64 -5.71 10.67 6.14
N ALA A 65 -5.82 9.53 6.81
CA ALA A 65 -5.27 9.36 8.14
C ALA A 65 -3.75 9.54 8.16
N TRP A 66 -3.05 9.05 7.14
CA TRP A 66 -1.61 9.30 6.98
C TRP A 66 -1.31 10.80 6.78
N PHE A 67 -1.99 11.46 5.85
CA PHE A 67 -1.75 12.87 5.54
C PHE A 67 -2.24 13.85 6.62
N ALA A 68 -3.08 13.40 7.55
CA ALA A 68 -3.46 14.19 8.73
C ALA A 68 -2.32 14.31 9.76
N LEU A 69 -1.30 13.47 9.69
CA LEU A 69 -0.14 13.53 10.57
C LEU A 69 0.80 14.66 10.13
N PRO A 70 1.34 15.48 11.07
CA PRO A 70 2.34 16.49 10.71
C PRO A 70 3.60 15.83 10.13
N GLU A 71 4.09 16.32 8.98
CA GLU A 71 5.28 15.75 8.32
C GLU A 71 6.51 15.61 9.25
N PRO A 72 6.82 16.57 10.17
CA PRO A 72 7.92 16.42 11.11
C PRO A 72 7.77 15.22 12.06
N SER A 73 6.55 14.74 12.32
CA SER A 73 6.27 13.63 13.23
C SER A 73 6.80 12.28 12.72
N HIS A 74 7.08 12.14 11.42
CA HIS A 74 7.61 10.90 10.85
C HIS A 74 9.11 10.69 11.14
N GLY A 75 9.81 11.72 11.64
CA GLY A 75 11.21 11.62 12.07
C GLY A 75 12.13 10.95 11.03
N ARG A 76 12.84 9.89 11.45
CA ARG A 76 13.76 9.14 10.59
C ARG A 76 13.05 8.35 9.47
N ALA A 77 11.78 8.00 9.66
CA ALA A 77 11.00 7.24 8.68
C ALA A 77 10.52 8.09 7.51
N ARG A 78 10.51 9.42 7.65
CA ARG A 78 9.92 10.37 6.68
C ARG A 78 10.26 10.04 5.22
N ARG A 79 11.56 9.83 4.92
CA ARG A 79 12.02 9.61 3.54
C ARG A 79 11.47 8.32 2.94
N VAL A 80 11.59 7.21 3.66
CA VAL A 80 11.14 5.89 3.18
C VAL A 80 9.62 5.80 3.18
N ALA A 81 8.96 6.31 4.22
CA ALA A 81 7.51 6.33 4.32
C ALA A 81 6.89 7.10 3.16
N ARG A 82 7.40 8.29 2.83
CA ARG A 82 6.94 9.09 1.69
C ARG A 82 6.96 8.29 0.37
N ARG A 83 8.05 7.55 0.08
CA ARG A 83 8.15 6.71 -1.12
C ARG A 83 7.19 5.51 -1.10
N CYS A 84 7.03 4.85 0.04
CA CYS A 84 6.06 3.75 0.19
C CYS A 84 4.61 4.24 0.03
N ILE A 85 4.28 5.40 0.59
CA ILE A 85 2.93 5.97 0.50
C ILE A 85 2.62 6.40 -0.94
N ALA A 86 3.56 7.04 -1.63
CA ALA A 86 3.41 7.36 -3.05
C ALA A 86 3.09 6.10 -3.88
N TYR A 87 3.79 4.99 -3.63
CA TYR A 87 3.46 3.70 -4.25
C TYR A 87 2.00 3.29 -3.98
N SER A 88 1.56 3.29 -2.72
CA SER A 88 0.20 2.86 -2.37
C SER A 88 -0.87 3.73 -3.02
N LEU A 89 -0.65 5.04 -3.12
CA LEU A 89 -1.56 5.97 -3.81
C LEU A 89 -1.68 5.62 -5.29
N ALA A 90 -0.55 5.41 -5.97
CA ALA A 90 -0.54 5.01 -7.38
C ALA A 90 -1.21 3.65 -7.60
N ALA A 91 -0.94 2.66 -6.74
CA ALA A 91 -1.56 1.35 -6.79
C ALA A 91 -3.08 1.44 -6.56
N ASP A 92 -3.53 2.24 -5.62
CA ASP A 92 -4.95 2.39 -5.26
C ASP A 92 -5.72 3.15 -6.31
N THR A 93 -5.13 4.20 -6.89
CA THR A 93 -5.70 4.89 -8.04
C THR A 93 -5.86 3.93 -9.22
N ALA A 94 -4.80 3.19 -9.58
CA ALA A 94 -4.87 2.24 -10.69
C ALA A 94 -5.92 1.13 -10.48
N ARG A 95 -6.19 0.75 -9.23
CA ARG A 95 -7.27 -0.19 -8.86
C ARG A 95 -8.66 0.45 -8.89
N ALA A 96 -8.77 1.76 -8.69
CA ALA A 96 -10.04 2.48 -8.67
C ALA A 96 -10.52 2.84 -10.08
N ASP A 97 -9.68 3.42 -10.93
CA ASP A 97 -10.10 3.93 -12.25
C ASP A 97 -9.55 3.13 -13.44
N GLY A 98 -8.71 2.13 -13.19
CA GLY A 98 -8.05 1.33 -14.23
C GLY A 98 -6.96 2.08 -15.01
N SER A 99 -6.50 3.24 -14.52
CA SER A 99 -5.56 4.11 -15.19
C SER A 99 -4.24 3.41 -15.52
N GLY A 100 -3.91 3.38 -16.81
CA GLY A 100 -2.63 2.87 -17.30
C GLY A 100 -1.44 3.72 -16.86
N THR A 101 -1.63 5.03 -16.60
CA THR A 101 -0.55 5.90 -16.12
C THR A 101 -0.25 5.62 -14.66
N ALA A 102 -1.26 5.54 -13.79
CA ALA A 102 -1.06 5.19 -12.38
C ALA A 102 -0.41 3.80 -12.22
N ARG A 103 -0.79 2.85 -13.08
CA ARG A 103 -0.14 1.52 -13.12
C ARG A 103 1.33 1.61 -13.54
N ALA A 104 1.68 2.45 -14.51
CA ALA A 104 3.06 2.63 -14.93
C ALA A 104 3.90 3.30 -13.83
N ASP A 105 3.35 4.31 -13.17
CA ASP A 105 3.99 5.03 -12.07
C ASP A 105 4.25 4.13 -10.86
N CYS A 106 3.31 3.23 -10.55
CA CYS A 106 3.45 2.23 -9.48
C CYS A 106 4.73 1.40 -9.61
N TRP A 107 5.11 1.01 -10.83
CA TRP A 107 6.36 0.29 -11.07
C TRP A 107 7.59 1.13 -10.79
N ALA A 108 7.62 2.39 -11.23
CA ALA A 108 8.73 3.30 -10.94
C ALA A 108 8.86 3.56 -9.43
N LEU A 109 7.74 3.76 -8.74
CA LEU A 109 7.68 4.00 -7.29
C LEU A 109 8.10 2.78 -6.47
N THR A 110 7.82 1.58 -6.97
CA THR A 110 8.28 0.32 -6.35
C THR A 110 9.80 0.33 -6.21
N THR A 111 10.53 0.58 -7.30
CA THR A 111 11.99 0.57 -7.32
C THR A 111 12.57 1.55 -6.30
N HIS A 112 12.04 2.77 -6.25
CA HIS A 112 12.50 3.81 -5.33
C HIS A 112 12.28 3.47 -3.86
N ALA A 113 11.11 2.93 -3.53
CA ALA A 113 10.82 2.52 -2.17
C ALA A 113 11.70 1.33 -1.78
N LEU A 114 11.92 0.37 -2.69
CA LEU A 114 12.74 -0.82 -2.46
C LEU A 114 14.22 -0.50 -2.22
N GLU A 115 14.79 0.44 -2.99
CA GLU A 115 16.16 0.94 -2.77
C GLU A 115 16.36 1.48 -1.34
N LEU A 116 15.33 2.13 -0.77
CA LEU A 116 15.38 2.58 0.61
C LEU A 116 15.13 1.43 1.59
N LEU A 117 14.18 0.55 1.33
CA LEU A 117 13.79 -0.53 2.25
C LEU A 117 14.85 -1.64 2.38
N THR A 118 15.74 -1.78 1.42
CA THR A 118 16.90 -2.69 1.53
C THR A 118 17.99 -2.13 2.46
N ILE A 119 17.94 -0.83 2.81
CA ILE A 119 18.84 -0.20 3.77
C ILE A 119 18.28 -0.38 5.19
N ARG A 120 19.10 -0.96 6.08
CA ARG A 120 18.74 -1.31 7.46
C ARG A 120 18.07 -0.16 8.20
N GLU A 121 18.69 1.01 8.20
CA GLU A 121 18.28 2.17 8.98
C GLU A 121 16.91 2.68 8.53
N HIS A 122 16.61 2.59 7.24
CA HIS A 122 15.34 3.02 6.67
C HIS A 122 14.23 1.99 6.92
N PHE A 123 14.52 0.71 6.72
CA PHE A 123 13.59 -0.36 7.08
C PHE A 123 13.17 -0.27 8.56
N ASP A 124 14.17 -0.19 9.46
CA ASP A 124 13.93 -0.14 10.89
C ASP A 124 13.19 1.13 11.29
N ALA A 125 13.50 2.27 10.66
CA ALA A 125 12.77 3.51 10.91
C ALA A 125 11.29 3.40 10.49
N ALA A 126 10.98 2.81 9.34
CA ALA A 126 9.60 2.61 8.90
C ALA A 126 8.82 1.68 9.83
N ALA A 127 9.39 0.51 10.16
CA ALA A 127 8.78 -0.44 11.08
C ALA A 127 8.58 0.17 12.49
N GLN A 128 9.57 0.91 12.98
CA GLN A 128 9.50 1.59 14.26
C GLN A 128 8.42 2.69 14.24
N ARG A 129 8.33 3.47 13.17
CA ARG A 129 7.31 4.52 13.07
C ARG A 129 5.90 3.93 13.10
N SER A 130 5.69 2.81 12.45
CA SER A 130 4.42 2.11 12.52
C SER A 130 4.07 1.62 13.93
N ARG A 131 5.04 1.10 14.70
CA ARG A 131 4.84 0.76 16.13
C ARG A 131 4.47 2.00 16.96
N GLU A 132 5.16 3.11 16.74
CA GLU A 132 4.89 4.37 17.45
C GLU A 132 3.49 4.90 17.16
N LEU A 133 3.04 4.82 15.90
CA LEU A 133 1.68 5.20 15.51
C LEU A 133 0.65 4.24 16.11
N LEU A 134 0.91 2.94 16.05
CA LEU A 134 0.00 1.93 16.57
C LEU A 134 -0.26 2.09 18.07
N GLY A 135 0.76 2.48 18.84
CA GLY A 135 0.63 2.85 20.24
C GLY A 135 0.15 1.70 21.12
N VAL A 136 -0.46 2.05 22.26
CA VAL A 136 -1.03 1.07 23.20
C VAL A 136 -2.30 0.44 22.63
N ALA A 137 -2.55 -0.82 23.00
CA ALA A 137 -3.74 -1.53 22.56
C ALA A 137 -5.03 -0.80 23.01
N PRO A 138 -5.93 -0.43 22.08
CA PRO A 138 -7.20 0.20 22.41
C PRO A 138 -8.22 -0.85 22.87
N GLU A 139 -9.27 -0.40 23.55
CA GLU A 139 -10.40 -1.26 23.92
C GLU A 139 -11.44 -1.38 22.80
N GLY A 140 -12.37 -2.32 22.96
CA GLY A 140 -13.56 -2.44 22.10
C GLY A 140 -13.26 -2.86 20.67
N ARG A 141 -14.04 -2.32 19.72
CA ARG A 141 -14.02 -2.76 18.31
C ARG A 141 -12.70 -2.48 17.59
N LEU A 142 -11.97 -1.44 17.99
CA LEU A 142 -10.72 -1.04 17.34
C LEU A 142 -9.57 -2.03 17.62
N LEU A 143 -9.65 -2.79 18.71
CA LEU A 143 -8.66 -3.80 19.10
C LEU A 143 -8.36 -4.79 17.98
N ALA A 144 -9.38 -5.23 17.24
CA ALA A 144 -9.19 -6.18 16.14
C ALA A 144 -8.33 -5.62 15.00
N ALA A 145 -8.46 -4.33 14.68
CA ALA A 145 -7.60 -3.69 13.68
C ALA A 145 -6.18 -3.54 14.22
N TRP A 146 -6.05 -3.10 15.49
CA TRP A 146 -4.77 -2.96 16.17
C TRP A 146 -3.98 -4.27 16.16
N GLN A 147 -4.63 -5.39 16.50
CA GLN A 147 -4.01 -6.72 16.52
C GLN A 147 -3.51 -7.15 15.14
N MET A 148 -4.28 -6.93 14.08
CA MET A 148 -3.83 -7.26 12.72
C MET A 148 -2.60 -6.45 12.29
N VAL A 149 -2.49 -5.19 12.73
CA VAL A 149 -1.31 -4.35 12.47
C VAL A 149 -0.11 -4.83 13.29
N ASP A 150 -0.33 -5.17 14.56
CA ASP A 150 0.72 -5.70 15.46
C ASP A 150 1.27 -7.05 14.96
N ASP A 151 0.39 -7.97 14.57
CA ASP A 151 0.75 -9.26 13.99
C ASP A 151 1.56 -9.07 12.70
N ALA A 152 1.13 -8.15 11.82
CA ALA A 152 1.85 -7.84 10.59
C ALA A 152 3.24 -7.22 10.85
N LEU A 153 3.39 -6.40 11.90
CA LEU A 153 4.67 -5.89 12.36
C LEU A 153 5.60 -6.99 12.88
N GLY A 154 5.04 -7.93 13.64
CA GLY A 154 5.74 -9.12 14.13
C GLY A 154 6.26 -9.96 12.96
N ALA A 155 5.39 -10.26 12.01
CA ALA A 155 5.72 -11.06 10.82
C ALA A 155 6.76 -10.35 9.92
N LEU A 156 6.70 -9.03 9.77
CA LEU A 156 7.72 -8.29 9.01
C LEU A 156 9.10 -8.33 9.68
N SER A 157 9.13 -8.42 11.01
CA SER A 157 10.38 -8.51 11.77
C SER A 157 11.08 -9.85 11.58
N THR A 158 10.35 -10.94 11.31
CA THR A 158 10.94 -12.27 11.07
C THR A 158 11.61 -12.36 9.70
N THR A 159 11.05 -11.73 8.67
CA THR A 159 11.62 -11.74 7.31
C THR A 159 12.59 -10.58 7.02
N ARG A 160 12.77 -9.64 7.96
CA ARG A 160 13.69 -8.49 7.82
C ARG A 160 15.08 -8.85 7.28
N HIS A 161 15.65 -9.96 7.76
CA HIS A 161 17.01 -10.38 7.39
C HIS A 161 17.15 -10.78 5.91
N GLU A 162 16.05 -11.11 5.25
CA GLU A 162 16.01 -11.46 3.83
C GLU A 162 16.06 -10.21 2.95
N TRP A 163 15.55 -9.09 3.45
CA TRP A 163 15.42 -7.84 2.70
C TRP A 163 16.58 -6.87 2.94
N VAL A 164 17.06 -6.77 4.18
CA VAL A 164 18.11 -5.82 4.55
C VAL A 164 19.46 -6.25 3.99
N GLY A 165 20.08 -5.40 3.19
CA GLY A 165 21.35 -5.67 2.50
C GLY A 165 21.22 -6.47 1.22
N ALA A 166 20.00 -6.88 0.83
CA ALA A 166 19.75 -7.48 -0.46
C ALA A 166 19.97 -6.44 -1.58
N ASP A 167 20.55 -6.87 -2.69
CA ASP A 167 20.66 -6.04 -3.89
C ASP A 167 19.26 -5.76 -4.46
N PRO A 168 18.81 -4.49 -4.54
CA PRO A 168 17.49 -4.13 -5.07
C PRO A 168 17.22 -4.71 -6.46
N ALA A 169 18.25 -4.80 -7.33
CA ALA A 169 18.09 -5.36 -8.67
C ALA A 169 17.71 -6.85 -8.63
N THR A 170 18.27 -7.59 -7.67
CA THR A 170 17.99 -9.02 -7.46
C THR A 170 16.60 -9.24 -6.85
N VAL A 171 16.17 -8.39 -5.91
CA VAL A 171 14.88 -8.55 -5.23
C VAL A 171 13.71 -7.83 -5.90
N ALA A 172 13.93 -7.03 -6.95
CA ALA A 172 12.90 -6.27 -7.66
C ALA A 172 11.69 -7.12 -8.10
N ALA A 173 11.92 -8.38 -8.49
CA ALA A 173 10.86 -9.30 -8.95
C ALA A 173 9.76 -9.56 -7.90
N ALA A 174 10.10 -9.54 -6.61
CA ALA A 174 9.14 -9.68 -5.50
C ALA A 174 9.09 -8.45 -4.58
N GLY A 175 9.96 -7.46 -4.79
CA GLY A 175 10.12 -6.31 -3.90
C GLY A 175 8.89 -5.41 -3.82
N TRP A 176 8.01 -5.45 -4.83
CA TRP A 176 6.71 -4.77 -4.77
C TRP A 176 5.86 -5.25 -3.59
N VAL A 177 5.95 -6.53 -3.20
CA VAL A 177 5.19 -7.07 -2.06
C VAL A 177 5.69 -6.47 -0.75
N LEU A 178 7.01 -6.26 -0.61
CA LEU A 178 7.57 -5.57 0.56
C LEU A 178 7.12 -4.11 0.60
N VAL A 179 7.21 -3.40 -0.53
CA VAL A 179 6.82 -1.99 -0.64
C VAL A 179 5.33 -1.83 -0.31
N ASP A 180 4.47 -2.66 -0.92
CA ASP A 180 3.05 -2.69 -0.61
C ASP A 180 2.84 -2.98 0.88
N ARG A 181 3.38 -4.08 1.42
CA ARG A 181 3.22 -4.43 2.83
C ARG A 181 3.64 -3.29 3.77
N MET A 182 4.81 -2.67 3.55
CA MET A 182 5.27 -1.56 4.38
C MET A 182 4.36 -0.34 4.26
N SER A 183 3.91 -0.01 3.04
CA SER A 183 3.00 1.11 2.80
C SER A 183 1.65 0.91 3.53
N ARG A 184 1.04 -0.27 3.38
CA ARG A 184 -0.22 -0.65 4.04
C ARG A 184 -0.09 -0.65 5.54
N LEU A 185 1.06 -1.06 6.06
CA LEU A 185 1.29 -1.10 7.50
C LEU A 185 1.36 0.33 8.07
N LEU A 186 2.09 1.24 7.40
CA LEU A 186 2.19 2.64 7.80
C LEU A 186 0.82 3.35 7.78
N THR A 187 0.04 3.18 6.71
CA THR A 187 -1.31 3.77 6.60
C THR A 187 -2.30 3.15 7.58
N ALA A 188 -2.26 1.83 7.78
CA ALA A 188 -3.12 1.16 8.76
C ALA A 188 -2.82 1.63 10.19
N ALA A 189 -1.54 1.74 10.57
CA ALA A 189 -1.14 2.24 11.88
C ALA A 189 -1.59 3.69 12.08
N ALA A 190 -1.45 4.56 11.06
CA ALA A 190 -1.96 5.93 11.09
C ALA A 190 -3.50 5.96 11.24
N LEU A 191 -4.22 5.11 10.52
CA LEU A 191 -5.68 5.03 10.60
C LEU A 191 -6.16 4.55 11.97
N VAL A 192 -5.47 3.58 12.59
CA VAL A 192 -5.74 3.15 13.97
C VAL A 192 -5.48 4.29 14.96
N ALA A 193 -4.35 5.00 14.82
CA ALA A 193 -4.02 6.14 15.67
C ALA A 193 -5.10 7.24 15.60
N GLN A 194 -5.51 7.62 14.39
CA GLN A 194 -6.56 8.62 14.19
C GLN A 194 -7.92 8.15 14.71
N SER A 195 -8.24 6.86 14.57
CA SER A 195 -9.48 6.29 15.12
C SER A 195 -9.48 6.30 16.65
N ALA A 196 -8.34 6.04 17.28
CA ALA A 196 -8.18 6.05 18.74
C ALA A 196 -8.22 7.46 19.34
N ALA A 197 -7.74 8.45 18.59
CA ALA A 197 -7.74 9.86 19.00
C ALA A 197 -9.07 10.60 18.76
N ALA A 198 -9.99 10.01 17.97
CA ALA A 198 -11.26 10.64 17.62
C ALA A 198 -12.25 10.65 18.80
N GLU A 199 -12.91 11.78 19.02
CA GLU A 199 -13.97 11.91 20.03
C GLU A 199 -15.18 11.03 19.69
N SER A 200 -15.85 10.47 20.70
CA SER A 200 -17.02 9.59 20.51
C SER A 200 -18.11 10.28 19.68
N SER A 201 -18.20 9.91 18.40
CA SER A 201 -19.13 10.47 17.42
C SER A 201 -19.45 9.43 16.33
N PRO A 202 -20.52 9.61 15.55
CA PRO A 202 -20.80 8.73 14.40
C PRO A 202 -19.66 8.67 13.38
N ALA A 203 -18.85 9.73 13.26
CA ALA A 203 -17.67 9.74 12.39
C ALA A 203 -16.57 8.79 12.91
N THR A 204 -16.48 8.61 14.23
CA THR A 204 -15.54 7.68 14.87
C THR A 204 -15.89 6.24 14.56
N ASP A 205 -17.17 5.88 14.52
CA ASP A 205 -17.60 4.54 14.12
C ASP A 205 -17.19 4.21 12.67
N LEU A 206 -17.26 5.20 11.76
CA LEU A 206 -16.79 5.05 10.38
C LEU A 206 -15.27 4.86 10.32
N LEU A 207 -14.49 5.62 11.09
CA LEU A 207 -13.04 5.47 11.18
C LEU A 207 -12.64 4.10 11.73
N VAL A 208 -13.27 3.64 12.81
CA VAL A 208 -13.05 2.30 13.38
C VAL A 208 -13.41 1.21 12.39
N ASN A 209 -14.51 1.36 11.64
CA ASN A 209 -14.88 0.39 10.61
C ASN A 209 -13.87 0.37 9.45
N ALA A 210 -13.41 1.54 9.00
CA ALA A 210 -12.39 1.67 7.98
C ALA A 210 -11.07 1.04 8.44
N ALA A 211 -10.62 1.29 9.67
CA ALA A 211 -9.40 0.70 10.22
C ALA A 211 -9.43 -0.84 10.19
N ARG A 212 -10.55 -1.42 10.64
CA ARG A 212 -10.75 -2.89 10.63
C ARG A 212 -10.74 -3.45 9.22
N ARG A 213 -11.47 -2.81 8.31
CA ARG A 213 -11.61 -3.28 6.92
C ARG A 213 -10.29 -3.12 6.16
N TYR A 214 -9.58 -2.02 6.34
CA TYR A 214 -8.27 -1.79 5.74
C TYR A 214 -7.24 -2.82 6.20
N ALA A 215 -7.13 -3.02 7.52
CA ALA A 215 -6.21 -4.02 8.09
C ALA A 215 -6.55 -5.44 7.61
N TRP A 216 -7.84 -5.80 7.59
CA TRP A 216 -8.29 -7.10 7.10
C TRP A 216 -7.95 -7.33 5.62
N ASN A 217 -8.20 -6.35 4.77
CA ASN A 217 -7.99 -6.47 3.33
C ASN A 217 -6.51 -6.53 2.95
N HIS A 218 -5.66 -5.81 3.68
CA HIS A 218 -4.29 -5.54 3.23
C HIS A 218 -3.20 -6.18 4.09
N LEU A 219 -3.47 -6.52 5.35
CA LEU A 219 -2.46 -7.05 6.28
C LEU A 219 -2.61 -8.53 6.56
N ARG A 220 -3.71 -9.14 6.11
CA ARG A 220 -3.94 -10.57 6.24
C ARG A 220 -3.12 -11.33 5.19
N GLY A 221 -2.21 -12.18 5.63
CA GLY A 221 -1.38 -13.02 4.76
C GLY A 221 0.01 -13.25 5.34
N PRO A 222 0.80 -14.17 4.76
CA PRO A 222 2.16 -14.40 5.21
C PRO A 222 3.03 -13.15 5.04
N ALA A 223 4.10 -13.06 5.81
CA ALA A 223 5.10 -12.01 5.64
C ALA A 223 5.65 -12.01 4.20
N PRO A 224 6.02 -10.85 3.64
CA PRO A 224 6.71 -10.82 2.35
C PRO A 224 8.07 -11.50 2.51
N GLU A 225 8.32 -12.50 1.68
CA GLU A 225 9.60 -13.22 1.57
C GLU A 225 10.42 -12.65 0.41
N ALA A 226 11.73 -12.54 0.59
CA ALA A 226 12.59 -12.08 -0.49
C ALA A 226 12.63 -13.12 -1.63
N ALA A 227 12.67 -12.64 -2.88
CA ALA A 227 12.90 -13.54 -4.01
C ALA A 227 14.31 -14.13 -3.91
N THR A 228 14.40 -15.46 -3.82
CA THR A 228 15.68 -16.17 -3.99
C THR A 228 16.03 -16.25 -5.47
N PRO A 229 17.31 -16.48 -5.84
CA PRO A 229 17.69 -16.71 -7.23
C PRO A 229 16.87 -17.83 -7.90
N THR A 230 16.52 -18.87 -7.13
CA THR A 230 15.66 -19.96 -7.60
C THR A 230 14.22 -19.49 -7.85
N HIS A 231 13.67 -18.62 -7.01
CA HIS A 231 12.34 -18.04 -7.25
C HIS A 231 12.33 -17.22 -8.54
N VAL A 232 13.35 -16.37 -8.75
CA VAL A 232 13.48 -15.55 -9.96
C VAL A 232 13.58 -16.44 -11.22
N GLN A 233 14.42 -17.47 -11.19
CA GLN A 233 14.56 -18.40 -12.32
C GLN A 233 13.24 -19.12 -12.62
N ARG A 234 12.55 -19.64 -11.60
CA ARG A 234 11.25 -20.33 -11.79
C ARG A 234 10.18 -19.41 -12.39
N SER A 235 10.15 -18.14 -11.98
CA SER A 235 9.26 -17.15 -12.59
C SER A 235 9.62 -16.90 -14.06
N ALA A 236 10.91 -16.79 -14.38
CA ALA A 236 11.37 -16.65 -15.77
C ALA A 236 11.02 -17.88 -16.62
N ASP A 237 11.20 -19.09 -16.07
CA ASP A 237 10.84 -20.35 -16.73
C ASP A 237 9.33 -20.43 -17.00
N LEU A 238 8.50 -19.97 -16.06
CA LEU A 238 7.04 -19.91 -16.23
C LEU A 238 6.63 -18.95 -17.35
N VAL A 239 7.24 -17.77 -17.40
CA VAL A 239 7.01 -16.80 -18.49
C VAL A 239 7.45 -17.40 -19.82
N GLN A 240 8.63 -18.02 -19.87
CA GLN A 240 9.15 -18.67 -21.06
C GLN A 240 8.22 -19.80 -21.55
N ALA A 241 7.71 -20.62 -20.65
CA ALA A 241 6.75 -21.67 -20.96
C ALA A 241 5.44 -21.10 -21.51
N PHE A 242 4.94 -19.98 -20.96
CA PHE A 242 3.71 -19.33 -21.44
C PHE A 242 3.85 -18.74 -22.85
N VAL A 243 4.96 -18.07 -23.14
CA VAL A 243 5.18 -17.44 -24.46
C VAL A 243 5.58 -18.44 -25.54
N THR A 244 5.92 -19.67 -25.17
CA THR A 244 6.26 -20.75 -26.11
C THR A 244 5.03 -21.62 -26.36
N PRO A 245 4.39 -21.57 -27.56
CA PRO A 245 3.16 -22.31 -27.83
C PRO A 245 3.32 -23.82 -27.63
N GLY A 246 2.39 -24.46 -26.90
CA GLY A 246 2.37 -25.91 -26.65
C GLY A 246 3.20 -26.39 -25.46
N THR A 247 3.81 -25.49 -24.69
CA THR A 247 4.68 -25.83 -23.54
C THR A 247 3.93 -25.85 -22.21
N LEU A 248 2.87 -25.04 -22.08
CA LEU A 248 1.92 -25.14 -20.97
C LEU A 248 0.71 -25.98 -21.39
N PRO A 249 0.19 -26.85 -20.50
CA PRO A 249 -1.03 -27.62 -20.75
C PRO A 249 -2.28 -26.73 -20.90
#